data_AF-A0A919S0I1-F1
#
_entry.id   AF-A0A919S0I1-F1
#
_cell.length_a   1.000
_cell.length_b   1.000
_cell.length_c   1.000
_cell.angle_alpha   90.00
_cell.angle_beta   90.00
_cell.angle_gamma   90.00
#
_symmetry.space_group_name_H-M   'P 1'
#
loop_
_entity.id
_entity.type
_entity.pdbx_description
1 polymer ?
#
loop_
_entity_poly.entity_id
_entity_poly.type
_entity_poly.pdbx_seq_one_letter_code
_entity_poly.pdbx_strand_id
1 'polypeptide(L)'
;MKFEIEPTEYDEIFKEDLNLCYEVAESYVNLNSENYAGAFELSKNAWILADRGANLSAEASKLALSYKVGKTDLKDFCYRKYKLMEYIHEMSRIVWRYGQEKSDKKYQVWFARRELNNPDTAL
;
A
#
# COMPACT_ATOMS: atom_id res chain seq x y z
N MET A 1 1.23 -13.84 8.92
CA MET A 1 0.12 -14.70 8.46
C MET A 1 0.38 -15.01 7.00
N LYS A 2 0.38 -16.28 6.56
CA LYS A 2 0.50 -16.59 5.13
C LYS A 2 -0.89 -16.56 4.52
N PHE A 3 -1.09 -15.74 3.50
CA PHE A 3 -2.33 -15.73 2.72
C PHE A 3 -2.25 -16.80 1.64
N GLU A 4 -3.30 -17.61 1.51
CA GLU A 4 -3.53 -18.41 0.33
C GLU A 4 -4.31 -17.54 -0.67
N ILE A 5 -3.68 -17.31 -1.82
CA ILE A 5 -4.30 -16.60 -2.93
C ILE A 5 -5.01 -17.64 -3.76
N GLU A 6 -6.34 -17.52 -3.86
CA GLU A 6 -7.09 -18.38 -4.76
C GLU A 6 -6.71 -18.07 -6.22
N PRO A 7 -6.33 -19.09 -7.00
CA PRO A 7 -5.95 -18.89 -8.37
C PRO A 7 -7.15 -18.43 -9.20
N THR A 8 -6.87 -17.54 -10.15
CA THR A 8 -7.88 -17.02 -11.08
C THR A 8 -7.53 -17.38 -12.52
N GLU A 9 -8.53 -17.44 -13.39
CA GLU A 9 -8.31 -17.65 -14.83
C GLU A 9 -7.44 -16.54 -15.47
N TYR A 10 -7.27 -15.42 -14.78
CA TYR A 10 -6.46 -14.28 -15.20
C TYR A 10 -5.01 -14.34 -14.72
N ASP A 11 -4.63 -15.34 -13.90
CA ASP A 11 -3.28 -15.44 -13.32
C ASP A 11 -2.21 -15.63 -14.39
N GLU A 12 -2.51 -16.39 -15.45
CA GLU A 12 -1.59 -16.57 -16.57
C GLU A 12 -1.50 -15.32 -17.46
N ILE A 13 -2.55 -14.49 -17.48
CA ILE A 13 -2.64 -13.29 -18.32
C ILE A 13 -1.88 -12.13 -17.68
N PHE A 14 -2.01 -11.96 -16.37
CA PHE A 14 -1.47 -10.82 -15.61
C PHE A 14 -0.50 -11.26 -14.50
N LYS A 15 0.23 -12.35 -14.71
CA LYS A 15 1.10 -12.96 -13.70
C LYS A 15 2.00 -11.96 -12.98
N GLU A 16 2.68 -11.10 -13.74
CA GLU A 16 3.61 -10.11 -13.19
C GLU A 16 2.87 -9.04 -12.36
N ASP A 17 1.82 -8.44 -12.94
CA ASP A 17 0.99 -7.43 -12.25
C ASP A 17 0.38 -8.01 -10.96
N LEU A 18 -0.08 -9.26 -10.98
CA LEU A 18 -0.70 -9.94 -9.84
C LEU A 18 0.32 -10.29 -8.76
N ASN A 19 1.50 -10.79 -9.11
CA ASN A 19 2.57 -11.03 -8.15
C ASN A 19 2.93 -9.74 -7.39
N LEU A 20 3.08 -8.62 -8.09
CA LEU A 20 3.34 -7.33 -7.45
C LEU A 20 2.19 -6.88 -6.53
N CYS A 21 0.94 -7.06 -6.96
CA CYS A 21 -0.22 -6.78 -6.12
C CYS A 21 -0.21 -7.62 -4.83
N TYR A 22 0.18 -8.89 -4.93
CA TYR A 22 0.24 -9.81 -3.80
C TYR A 22 1.39 -9.51 -2.85
N GLU A 23 2.57 -9.18 -3.36
CA GLU A 23 3.71 -8.74 -2.55
C GLU A 23 3.37 -7.46 -1.75
N VAL A 24 2.68 -6.50 -2.38
CA VAL A 24 2.20 -5.28 -1.71
C VAL A 24 1.13 -5.60 -0.67
N ALA A 25 0.18 -6.48 -0.98
CA ALA A 25 -0.84 -6.90 -0.03
C ALA A 25 -0.25 -7.64 1.19
N GLU A 26 0.71 -8.53 0.97
CA GLU A 26 1.41 -9.23 2.06
C GLU A 26 2.21 -8.25 2.92
N SER A 27 2.90 -7.30 2.31
CA SER A 27 3.62 -6.24 3.02
C SER A 27 2.67 -5.38 3.86
N TYR A 28 1.48 -5.07 3.35
CA TYR A 28 0.44 -4.34 4.07
C TYR A 28 -0.10 -5.09 5.28
N VAL A 29 -0.37 -6.39 5.14
CA VAL A 29 -0.86 -7.23 6.24
C VAL A 29 0.15 -7.31 7.38
N ASN A 30 1.43 -7.29 7.05
CA ASN A 30 2.51 -7.31 8.04
C ASN A 30 2.89 -5.90 8.54
N LEU A 31 2.24 -4.84 8.05
CA LEU A 31 2.49 -3.47 8.48
C LEU A 31 1.99 -3.27 9.91
N ASN A 32 2.83 -2.66 10.76
CA ASN A 32 2.47 -2.30 12.12
C ASN A 32 2.94 -0.87 12.44
N SER A 33 2.46 -0.35 13.57
CA SER A 33 2.74 1.02 14.00
C SER A 33 4.18 1.26 14.46
N GLU A 34 4.98 0.20 14.65
CA GLU A 34 6.38 0.27 15.04
C GLU A 34 7.31 0.42 13.83
N ASN A 35 6.91 -0.09 12.66
CA ASN A 35 7.63 0.07 11.39
C ASN A 35 6.91 1.05 10.43
N TYR A 36 6.55 2.22 10.94
CA TYR A 36 5.85 3.24 10.15
C TYR A 36 6.71 3.81 9.00
N ALA A 37 8.05 3.70 9.07
CA ALA A 37 8.94 4.14 8.01
C ALA A 37 8.70 3.37 6.70
N GLY A 38 8.47 2.05 6.79
CA GLY A 38 8.13 1.21 5.63
C GLY A 38 6.75 1.50 5.03
N ALA A 39 5.85 2.13 5.78
CA ALA A 39 4.49 2.42 5.33
C ALA A 39 4.44 3.43 4.17
N PHE A 40 5.40 4.36 4.10
CA PHE A 40 5.43 5.34 3.00
C PHE A 40 5.87 4.72 1.67
N GLU A 41 6.90 3.86 1.70
CA GLU A 41 7.33 3.13 0.50
C GLU A 41 6.22 2.19 0.02
N LEU A 42 5.57 1.48 0.94
CA LEU A 42 4.42 0.64 0.64
C LEU A 42 3.28 1.44 -0.01
N SER A 43 2.99 2.64 0.50
CA SER A 43 1.99 3.54 -0.06
C SER A 43 2.28 3.94 -1.52
N LYS A 44 3.54 4.22 -1.85
CA LYS A 44 3.94 4.57 -3.22
C LYS A 44 3.79 3.37 -4.16
N ASN A 45 4.22 2.19 -3.74
CA ASN A 45 4.10 0.98 -4.53
C ASN A 45 2.64 0.64 -4.82
N ALA A 46 1.78 0.74 -3.79
CA ALA A 46 0.35 0.54 -3.94
C ALA A 46 -0.28 1.57 -4.89
N TRP A 47 0.13 2.83 -4.84
CA TRP A 47 -0.38 3.86 -5.77
C TRP A 47 -0.05 3.55 -7.24
N ILE A 48 1.18 3.13 -7.53
CA ILE A 48 1.60 2.75 -8.89
C ILE A 48 0.76 1.57 -9.40
N LEU A 49 0.53 0.56 -8.56
CA LEU A 49 -0.29 -0.60 -8.94
C LEU A 49 -1.78 -0.25 -9.07
N ALA A 50 -2.28 0.72 -8.31
CA ALA A 50 -3.63 1.24 -8.46
C ALA A 50 -3.82 1.88 -9.84
N ASP A 51 -2.89 2.74 -10.27
CA ASP A 51 -2.90 3.34 -11.61
C ASP A 51 -2.84 2.27 -12.71
N ARG A 52 -1.96 1.28 -12.53
CA ARG A 52 -1.86 0.13 -13.43
C ARG A 52 -3.17 -0.63 -13.57
N GLY A 53 -3.85 -0.95 -12.46
CA GLY A 53 -5.15 -1.61 -12.47
C GLY A 53 -6.25 -0.78 -13.13
N ALA A 54 -6.23 0.54 -12.95
CA ALA A 54 -7.16 1.47 -13.60
C ALA A 54 -6.96 1.47 -15.13
N ASN A 55 -5.70 1.52 -15.59
CA ASN A 55 -5.35 1.45 -17.00
C ASN A 55 -5.79 0.12 -17.63
N LEU A 56 -5.53 -1.02 -16.96
CA LEU A 56 -5.98 -2.34 -17.42
C LEU A 56 -7.51 -2.44 -17.50
N SER A 57 -8.24 -1.85 -16.54
CA SER A 57 -9.70 -1.81 -16.57
C SER A 57 -10.23 -0.94 -17.72
N ALA A 58 -9.58 0.19 -18.00
CA ALA A 58 -9.92 1.04 -19.15
C ALA A 58 -9.68 0.33 -20.49
N GLU A 59 -8.60 -0.44 -20.60
CA GLU A 59 -8.21 -1.19 -21.80
C GLU A 59 -8.90 -2.57 -21.93
N ALA A 60 -9.78 -2.94 -20.99
CA ALA A 60 -10.39 -4.27 -20.91
C ALA A 60 -11.06 -4.72 -22.21
N SER A 61 -11.62 -3.79 -23.00
CA SER A 61 -12.22 -4.14 -24.31
C SER A 61 -11.20 -4.72 -25.29
N LYS A 62 -9.99 -4.13 -25.35
CA LYS A 62 -8.92 -4.56 -26.25
C LYS A 62 -8.28 -5.85 -25.74
N LEU A 63 -8.03 -5.91 -24.43
CA LEU A 63 -7.44 -7.08 -23.79
C LEU A 63 -8.35 -8.31 -23.89
N ALA A 64 -9.67 -8.14 -23.69
CA ALA A 64 -10.64 -9.22 -23.81
C ALA A 64 -10.62 -9.88 -25.19
N LEU A 65 -10.45 -9.09 -26.26
CA LEU A 65 -10.31 -9.62 -27.63
C LEU A 65 -9.00 -10.40 -27.80
N SER A 66 -7.88 -9.88 -27.29
CA SER A 66 -6.57 -10.52 -27.40
C SER A 66 -6.51 -11.87 -26.68
N TYR A 67 -7.09 -11.94 -25.47
CA TYR A 67 -7.05 -13.13 -24.62
C TYR A 67 -8.29 -14.02 -24.74
N LYS A 68 -9.28 -13.63 -25.57
CA LYS A 68 -10.54 -14.36 -25.80
C LYS A 68 -11.33 -14.63 -24.50
N VAL A 69 -11.37 -13.63 -23.63
CA VAL A 69 -12.10 -13.67 -22.34
C VAL A 69 -13.29 -12.70 -22.33
N GLY A 70 -14.16 -12.82 -21.33
CA GLY A 70 -15.29 -11.91 -21.13
C GLY A 70 -14.83 -10.49 -20.80
N LYS A 71 -15.28 -9.49 -21.57
CA LYS A 71 -14.93 -8.07 -21.35
C LYS A 71 -15.37 -7.57 -19.97
N THR A 72 -16.61 -7.86 -19.58
CA THR A 72 -17.18 -7.37 -18.32
C THR A 72 -16.43 -7.96 -17.13
N ASP A 73 -16.22 -9.28 -17.13
CA ASP A 73 -15.50 -9.98 -16.07
C ASP A 73 -14.06 -9.50 -15.94
N LEU A 74 -13.37 -9.32 -17.08
CA LEU A 74 -12.01 -8.79 -17.11
C LEU A 74 -11.95 -7.35 -16.57
N LYS A 75 -12.88 -6.49 -16.99
CA LYS A 75 -12.94 -5.09 -16.53
C LYS A 75 -13.12 -5.04 -15.02
N ASP A 76 -14.05 -5.84 -14.50
CA ASP A 76 -14.39 -5.92 -13.09
C ASP A 76 -13.23 -6.51 -12.28
N PHE A 77 -12.54 -7.52 -12.82
CA PHE A 77 -11.34 -8.08 -12.21
C PHE A 77 -10.24 -7.03 -12.02
N CYS A 78 -9.87 -6.32 -13.10
CA CYS A 78 -8.86 -5.25 -13.04
C CYS A 78 -9.28 -4.12 -12.10
N TYR A 79 -10.57 -3.76 -12.12
CA TYR A 79 -11.12 -2.74 -11.22
C TYR A 79 -11.02 -3.13 -9.74
N ARG A 80 -11.32 -4.39 -9.39
CA ARG A 80 -11.16 -4.89 -8.02
C ARG A 80 -9.71 -4.81 -7.54
N LYS A 81 -8.73 -5.12 -8.40
CA LYS A 81 -7.30 -5.00 -8.06
C LYS A 81 -6.89 -3.53 -7.89
N TYR A 82 -7.35 -2.64 -8.75
CA TYR A 82 -7.21 -1.19 -8.55
C TYR A 82 -7.74 -0.74 -7.18
N LYS A 83 -8.98 -1.10 -6.84
CA LYS A 83 -9.60 -0.70 -5.56
C LYS A 83 -8.84 -1.24 -4.34
N LEU A 84 -8.33 -2.46 -4.41
CA LEU A 84 -7.50 -3.03 -3.35
C LEU A 84 -6.22 -2.20 -3.15
N MET A 85 -5.52 -1.86 -4.24
CA MET A 85 -4.28 -1.10 -4.18
C MET A 85 -4.51 0.35 -3.72
N GLU A 86 -5.60 0.98 -4.15
CA GLU A 86 -6.00 2.32 -3.67
C GLU A 86 -6.26 2.31 -2.15
N TYR A 87 -6.97 1.30 -1.65
CA TYR A 87 -7.21 1.14 -0.22
C TYR A 87 -5.90 0.97 0.57
N ILE A 88 -4.98 0.12 0.09
CA ILE A 88 -3.67 -0.08 0.72
C ILE A 88 -2.86 1.23 0.70
N HIS A 89 -2.91 1.98 -0.40
CA HIS A 89 -2.26 3.29 -0.50
C HIS A 89 -2.75 4.24 0.60
N GLU A 90 -4.07 4.39 0.74
CA GLU A 90 -4.67 5.29 1.72
C GLU A 90 -4.33 4.88 3.15
N MET A 91 -4.50 3.61 3.49
CA MET A 91 -4.25 3.11 4.84
C MET A 91 -2.77 3.19 5.22
N SER A 92 -1.87 2.87 4.29
CA SER A 92 -0.43 2.97 4.54
C SER A 92 0.00 4.42 4.78
N ARG A 93 -0.61 5.41 4.11
CA ARG A 93 -0.35 6.84 4.41
C ARG A 93 -0.82 7.24 5.79
N ILE A 94 -1.97 6.73 6.24
CA ILE A 94 -2.49 7.00 7.58
C ILE A 94 -1.52 6.46 8.63
N VAL A 95 -1.05 5.22 8.47
CA VAL A 95 -0.07 4.60 9.37
C VAL A 95 1.23 5.41 9.41
N TRP A 96 1.76 5.79 8.24
CA TRP A 96 2.97 6.62 8.16
C TRP A 96 2.81 7.96 8.89
N ARG A 97 1.72 8.70 8.63
CA ARG A 97 1.46 10.00 9.28
C ARG A 97 1.38 9.86 10.78
N TYR A 98 0.64 8.87 11.25
CA TYR A 98 0.48 8.62 12.69
C TYR A 98 1.82 8.27 13.36
N GLY A 99 2.65 7.48 12.70
CA GLY A 99 3.99 7.14 13.18
C GLY A 99 4.92 8.36 13.26
N GLN A 100 4.91 9.22 12.24
CA GLN A 100 5.68 10.47 12.23
C GLN A 100 5.26 11.41 13.37
N GLU A 101 3.96 11.65 13.54
CA GLU A 101 3.44 12.51 14.60
C GLU A 101 3.83 12.01 16.01
N LYS A 102 3.82 10.69 16.22
CA LYS A 102 4.28 10.09 17.49
C LYS A 102 5.77 10.28 17.71
N SER A 103 6.57 10.08 16.65
CA SER A 103 8.02 10.26 16.70
C SER A 103 8.36 11.70 17.08
N ASP A 104 7.78 12.68 16.38
CA ASP A 104 8.00 14.10 16.63
C ASP A 104 7.61 14.48 18.07
N LYS A 105 6.44 14.06 18.55
CA LYS A 105 6.02 14.30 19.95
C LYS A 105 7.01 13.72 20.95
N LYS A 106 7.53 12.51 20.71
CA LYS A 106 8.53 11.87 21.57
C LYS A 106 9.83 12.67 21.59
N TYR A 107 10.28 13.18 20.45
CA TYR A 107 11.45 14.06 20.37
C TYR A 107 11.23 15.35 21.17
N GLN A 108 10.10 16.03 20.99
CA GLN A 108 9.78 17.27 21.72
C GLN A 108 9.78 17.06 23.25
N VAL A 109 9.19 15.97 23.74
CA VAL A 109 9.19 15.64 25.18
C VAL A 109 10.62 15.35 25.68
N TRP A 110 11.44 14.65 24.89
CA TRP A 110 12.83 14.38 25.26
C TRP A 110 13.66 15.65 25.35
N PHE A 111 13.51 16.58 24.39
CA PHE A 111 14.18 17.88 24.43
C PHE A 111 13.74 18.71 25.65
N ALA A 112 12.43 18.86 25.88
CA ALA A 112 11.90 19.58 27.04
C ALA A 112 12.39 18.99 28.37
N ARG A 113 12.45 17.66 28.49
CA ARG A 113 12.99 16.99 29.68
C ARG A 113 14.48 17.23 29.83
N ARG A 114 15.25 17.29 28.74
CA ARG A 114 16.68 17.56 28.77
C ARG A 114 16.97 19.00 29.20
N GLU A 115 16.21 19.97 28.72
CA GLU A 115 16.30 21.38 29.13
C GLU A 115 15.97 21.56 30.61
N LEU A 116 14.88 20.96 31.10
CA LEU A 116 14.50 21.02 32.52
C LEU A 116 15.54 20.40 33.47
N ASN A 117 16.29 19.40 33.01
CA ASN A 117 17.32 18.73 33.81
C ASN A 117 18.74 19.26 33.55
N ASN A 118 18.87 20.37 32.82
CA ASN A 118 20.16 21.00 32.61
C ASN A 118 20.43 21.99 33.77
N PRO A 119 21.44 21.75 34.63
CA PRO A 119 21.69 22.61 35.78
C PRO A 119 22.11 24.05 35.40
N ASP A 120 22.54 24.27 34.16
CA ASP A 120 22.95 25.59 33.65
C ASP A 120 21.79 26.50 33.19
N THR A 121 20.55 25.97 33.13
CA THR A 121 19.34 26.75 32.77
C THR A 121 18.53 27.24 33.97
N ALA A 122 18.96 26.94 35.20
CA ALA A 122 18.39 27.48 36.43
C ALA A 122 19.06 28.82 36.78
N LEU A 123 18.67 29.89 36.11
CA LEU A 123 18.96 31.28 36.49
C LEU A 123 17.68 31.99 36.92
#